data_AF-A0A2Z2K8F0-F1
#
_entry.id   AF-A0A2Z2K8F0-F1
#
_cell.length_a   1.000
_cell.length_b   1.000
_cell.length_c   1.000
_cell.angle_alpha   90.00
_cell.angle_beta   90.00
_cell.angle_gamma   90.00
#
_symmetry.space_group_name_H-M   'P 1'
#
loop_
_entity.id
_entity.type
_entity.pdbx_description
1 polymer ?
#
loop_
_entity_poly.entity_id
_entity_poly.type
_entity_poly.pdbx_seq_one_letter_code
_entity_poly.pdbx_strand_id
1 'polypeptide(L)'
;MSRFDYRIELFNIYELMLHNVIFSVLSGGEASQVKISEYQFERLERDLTQATPIQVDFLVREAMVRLQNELYIIEPSLTECMDQCRDTLVQRIVNTAHSRSMHALILTRQEERLKPLEFSLNPDDHLSDIELRKLLAEIMKSDKKEDKALLIKSRLYSLHDYLDVFESDSLYGDEYEAVFVLFGDTELAILAKIVFYEELRSDFLDFETIVSDSSGSDDDWRSHYIEFMQGLDADRLRSIEKLINMIDYEEIKFY
;
A
#
# COMPACT_ATOMS: atom_id res chain seq x y z
N MET A 1 -11.91 -9.28 -2.73
CA MET A 1 -10.57 -8.65 -2.86
C MET A 1 -9.88 -8.85 -1.53
N SER A 2 -9.03 -9.86 -1.40
CA SER A 2 -8.22 -10.03 -0.18
C SER A 2 -6.98 -9.16 -0.29
N ARG A 3 -6.81 -8.25 0.67
CA ARG A 3 -5.53 -7.66 1.01
C ARG A 3 -4.82 -8.66 1.92
N PHE A 4 -3.70 -9.21 1.45
CA PHE A 4 -2.99 -10.27 2.14
C PHE A 4 -2.01 -9.66 3.15
N ASP A 5 -2.16 -10.01 4.43
CA ASP A 5 -1.27 -9.64 5.53
C ASP A 5 -0.35 -10.84 5.85
N TYR A 6 0.94 -10.70 5.56
CA TYR A 6 1.94 -11.76 5.73
C TYR A 6 2.25 -12.07 7.21
N ARG A 7 1.71 -11.31 8.16
CA ARG A 7 1.96 -11.47 9.60
C ARG A 7 0.81 -12.16 10.34
N ILE A 8 -0.39 -12.28 9.73
CA ILE A 8 -1.60 -12.78 10.39
C ILE A 8 -2.00 -14.17 9.88
N GLU A 9 -1.78 -14.46 8.61
CA GLU A 9 -1.91 -15.81 8.09
C GLU A 9 -0.54 -16.50 8.26
N LEU A 10 -0.51 -17.67 8.91
CA LEU A 10 0.64 -18.61 8.89
C LEU A 10 0.82 -19.10 7.44
N PHE A 11 1.20 -18.18 6.55
CA PHE A 11 1.53 -18.48 5.19
C PHE A 11 2.83 -19.23 5.22
N ASN A 12 2.89 -20.25 4.38
CA ASN A 12 4.14 -20.84 3.99
C ASN A 12 4.89 -19.81 3.12
N ILE A 13 5.46 -18.77 3.75
CA ILE A 13 6.24 -17.70 3.10
C ILE A 13 7.33 -18.33 2.21
N TYR A 14 7.86 -19.47 2.66
CA TYR A 14 8.73 -20.31 1.87
C TYR A 14 8.11 -20.75 0.54
N GLU A 15 6.92 -21.34 0.54
CA GLU A 15 6.20 -21.76 -0.68
C GLU A 15 5.85 -20.56 -1.58
N LEU A 16 5.40 -19.45 -0.99
CA LEU A 16 5.11 -18.22 -1.74
C LEU A 16 6.35 -17.66 -2.44
N MET A 17 7.47 -17.58 -1.73
CA MET A 17 8.75 -17.12 -2.29
C MET A 17 9.32 -18.09 -3.32
N LEU A 18 9.21 -19.39 -3.06
CA LEU A 18 9.61 -20.42 -4.00
C LEU A 18 8.82 -20.32 -5.31
N HIS A 19 7.51 -20.13 -5.24
CA HIS A 19 6.66 -19.95 -6.42
C HIS A 19 7.07 -18.73 -7.23
N ASN A 20 7.24 -17.57 -6.58
CA ASN A 20 7.65 -16.34 -7.26
C ASN A 20 9.01 -16.47 -7.95
N VAL A 21 9.99 -17.09 -7.29
CA VAL A 21 11.30 -17.28 -7.89
C VAL A 21 11.22 -18.24 -9.09
N ILE A 22 10.42 -19.30 -9.00
CA ILE A 22 10.15 -20.19 -10.14
C ILE A 22 9.52 -19.40 -11.29
N PHE A 23 8.52 -18.55 -11.04
CA PHE A 23 7.92 -17.70 -12.08
C PHE A 23 8.94 -16.71 -12.66
N SER A 24 9.79 -16.10 -11.84
CA SER A 24 10.87 -15.23 -12.32
C SER A 24 11.80 -15.97 -13.29
N VAL A 25 12.27 -17.16 -12.91
CA VAL A 25 13.12 -18.02 -13.77
C VAL A 25 12.40 -18.38 -15.08
N LEU A 26 11.12 -18.74 -15.00
CA LEU A 26 10.28 -19.05 -16.18
C LEU A 26 10.10 -17.85 -17.11
N SER A 27 10.06 -16.63 -16.57
CA SER A 27 9.97 -15.39 -17.35
C SER A 27 11.30 -14.96 -18.00
N GLY A 28 12.38 -15.69 -17.73
CA GLY A 28 13.74 -15.37 -18.18
C GLY A 28 14.57 -14.55 -17.19
N GLY A 29 14.12 -14.42 -15.94
CA GLY A 29 14.88 -13.80 -14.85
C GLY A 29 15.96 -14.72 -14.26
N GLU A 30 16.67 -14.18 -13.27
CA GLU A 30 17.65 -14.91 -12.45
C GLU A 30 17.00 -15.47 -11.18
N ALA A 31 17.52 -16.57 -10.66
CA ALA A 31 17.08 -17.15 -9.37
C ALA A 31 17.20 -16.20 -8.18
N SER A 32 18.10 -15.21 -8.27
CA SER A 32 18.31 -14.15 -7.27
C SER A 32 17.24 -13.05 -7.32
N GLN A 33 16.43 -13.00 -8.39
CA GLN A 33 15.43 -11.97 -8.62
C GLN A 33 14.02 -12.53 -8.38
N VAL A 34 13.34 -12.00 -7.37
CA VAL A 34 11.96 -12.40 -7.01
C VAL A 34 10.91 -11.51 -7.69
N LYS A 35 11.34 -10.40 -8.29
CA LYS A 35 10.44 -9.39 -8.90
C LYS A 35 10.13 -9.75 -10.35
N ILE A 36 8.84 -9.73 -10.70
CA ILE A 36 8.34 -10.01 -12.05
C ILE A 36 7.69 -8.73 -12.58
N SER A 37 8.21 -8.15 -13.67
CA SER A 37 7.59 -7.01 -14.34
C SER A 37 6.26 -7.36 -14.99
N GLU A 38 5.42 -6.37 -15.30
CA GLU A 38 4.14 -6.58 -16.01
C GLU A 38 4.35 -7.27 -17.36
N TYR A 39 5.37 -6.87 -18.12
CA TYR A 39 5.75 -7.55 -19.38
C TYR A 39 6.14 -9.01 -19.18
N GLN A 40 6.90 -9.32 -18.11
CA GLN A 40 7.26 -10.70 -17.77
C GLN A 40 6.02 -11.53 -17.37
N PHE A 41 5.08 -10.91 -16.65
CA PHE A 41 3.82 -11.52 -16.26
C PHE A 41 2.92 -11.83 -17.48
N GLU A 42 2.68 -10.86 -18.36
CA GLU A 42 1.86 -11.06 -19.56
C GLU A 42 2.42 -12.18 -20.46
N ARG A 43 3.75 -12.24 -20.56
CA ARG A 43 4.44 -13.31 -21.28
C ARG A 43 4.22 -14.66 -20.60
N LEU A 44 4.45 -14.75 -19.28
CA LEU A 44 4.20 -15.94 -18.47
C LEU A 44 2.75 -16.42 -18.62
N GLU A 45 1.79 -15.51 -18.53
CA GLU A 45 0.37 -15.81 -18.63
C GLU A 45 0.03 -16.40 -19.99
N ARG A 46 0.50 -15.78 -21.07
CA ARG A 46 0.30 -16.30 -22.42
C ARG A 46 0.94 -17.69 -22.59
N ASP A 47 2.18 -17.87 -22.15
CA ASP A 47 2.94 -19.09 -22.34
C ASP A 47 2.34 -20.25 -21.52
N LEU A 48 1.91 -20.00 -20.27
CA LEU A 48 1.30 -21.00 -19.39
C LEU A 48 -0.15 -21.32 -19.77
N THR A 49 -0.92 -20.35 -20.30
CA THR A 49 -2.30 -20.60 -20.78
C THR A 49 -2.33 -21.49 -22.02
N GLN A 50 -1.28 -21.46 -22.83
CA GLN A 50 -1.16 -22.29 -24.04
C GLN A 50 -0.48 -23.65 -23.78
N ALA A 51 0.11 -23.83 -22.60
CA ALA A 51 0.81 -25.06 -22.23
C ALA A 51 -0.18 -26.14 -21.75
N THR A 52 0.06 -27.38 -22.18
CA THR A 52 -0.60 -28.55 -21.62
C THR A 52 -0.09 -28.84 -20.21
N PRO A 53 -0.83 -29.58 -19.35
CA PRO A 53 -0.36 -29.94 -18.01
C PRO A 53 1.01 -30.62 -17.98
N ILE A 54 1.33 -31.42 -19.00
CA ILE A 54 2.64 -32.08 -19.15
C ILE A 54 3.74 -31.05 -19.43
N GLN A 55 3.45 -30.03 -20.26
CA GLN A 55 4.39 -28.95 -20.55
C GLN A 55 4.58 -28.04 -19.34
N VAL A 56 3.54 -27.78 -18.56
CA VAL A 56 3.64 -27.02 -17.30
C VAL A 56 4.54 -27.74 -16.30
N ASP A 57 4.35 -29.06 -16.10
CA ASP A 57 5.22 -29.86 -15.22
C ASP A 57 6.68 -29.79 -15.67
N PHE A 58 6.93 -29.94 -16.96
CA PHE A 58 8.28 -29.87 -17.53
C PHE A 58 8.93 -28.49 -17.29
N LEU A 59 8.20 -27.41 -17.58
CA LEU A 59 8.69 -26.04 -17.39
C LEU A 59 9.04 -25.76 -15.92
N VAL A 60 8.15 -26.11 -14.99
CA VAL A 60 8.37 -25.91 -13.56
C VAL A 60 9.58 -26.72 -13.08
N ARG A 61 9.72 -27.97 -13.54
CA ARG A 61 10.87 -28.82 -13.19
C ARG A 61 12.19 -28.24 -13.69
N GLU A 62 12.26 -27.75 -14.93
CA GLU A 62 13.46 -27.10 -15.46
C GLU A 62 13.82 -25.83 -14.67
N ALA A 63 12.81 -25.02 -14.33
CA ALA A 63 13.01 -23.82 -13.52
C ALA A 63 13.57 -24.15 -12.12
N MET A 64 13.07 -25.21 -11.48
CA MET A 64 13.58 -25.67 -10.18
C MET A 64 15.01 -26.19 -10.24
N VAL A 65 15.38 -26.93 -11.30
CA VAL A 65 16.76 -27.39 -11.50
C VAL A 65 17.70 -26.20 -11.73
N ARG A 66 17.29 -25.20 -12.53
CA ARG A 66 18.05 -23.94 -12.67
C ARG A 66 18.22 -23.24 -11.33
N LEU A 67 17.14 -23.11 -10.57
CA LEU A 67 17.13 -22.48 -9.26
C LEU A 67 18.12 -23.15 -8.29
N GLN A 68 18.10 -24.48 -8.20
CA GLN A 68 19.03 -25.24 -7.34
C GLN A 68 20.48 -25.02 -7.74
N ASN A 69 20.77 -24.99 -9.05
CA ASN A 69 22.12 -24.77 -9.55
C ASN A 69 22.60 -23.33 -9.34
N GLU A 70 21.75 -22.33 -9.58
CA GLU A 70 22.09 -20.90 -9.46
C GLU A 70 22.29 -20.48 -7.98
N LEU A 71 21.52 -21.08 -7.05
CA LEU A 71 21.64 -20.79 -5.61
C LEU A 71 22.56 -21.75 -4.85
N TYR A 72 23.24 -22.67 -5.54
CA TYR A 72 24.11 -23.68 -4.95
C TYR A 72 23.43 -24.48 -3.82
N ILE A 73 22.17 -24.89 -4.03
CA ILE A 73 21.41 -25.69 -3.07
C ILE A 73 21.91 -27.14 -3.13
N ILE A 74 22.66 -27.55 -2.11
CA ILE A 74 23.29 -28.88 -2.02
C ILE A 74 22.61 -29.75 -0.95
N GLU A 75 21.84 -29.14 -0.04
CA GLU A 75 21.24 -29.84 1.10
C GLU A 75 20.04 -30.71 0.68
N PRO A 76 20.07 -32.05 0.90
CA PRO A 76 19.02 -32.95 0.42
C PRO A 76 17.63 -32.69 1.01
N SER A 77 17.55 -32.27 2.27
CA SER A 77 16.31 -31.91 2.98
C SER A 77 15.61 -30.73 2.32
N LEU A 78 16.37 -29.74 1.85
CA LEU A 78 15.87 -28.55 1.18
C LEU A 78 15.38 -28.89 -0.24
N THR A 79 16.11 -29.74 -0.96
CA THR A 79 15.69 -30.26 -2.27
C THR A 79 14.39 -31.04 -2.19
N GLU A 80 14.24 -31.90 -1.18
CA GLU A 80 13.01 -32.68 -0.96
C GLU A 80 11.81 -31.78 -0.61
N CYS A 81 12.03 -30.74 0.19
CA CYS A 81 11.02 -29.73 0.51
C CYS A 81 10.55 -28.96 -0.75
N MET A 82 11.50 -28.59 -1.62
CA MET A 82 11.17 -27.93 -2.90
C MET A 82 10.34 -28.87 -3.79
N ASP A 83 10.71 -30.14 -3.89
CA ASP A 83 10.00 -31.13 -4.71
C ASP A 83 8.56 -31.37 -4.22
N GLN A 84 8.32 -31.33 -2.90
CA GLN A 84 6.97 -31.45 -2.32
C GLN A 84 6.08 -30.25 -2.69
N CYS A 85 6.66 -29.05 -2.87
CA CYS A 85 5.91 -27.86 -3.29
C CYS A 85 5.59 -27.87 -4.79
N ARG A 86 6.40 -28.55 -5.61
CA ARG A 86 6.26 -28.61 -7.08
C ARG A 86 4.89 -29.11 -7.52
N ASP A 87 4.46 -30.24 -6.99
CA ASP A 87 3.23 -30.89 -7.46
C ASP A 87 2.00 -30.02 -7.14
N THR A 88 2.02 -29.33 -6.00
CA THR A 88 1.02 -28.34 -5.60
C THR A 88 1.04 -27.12 -6.54
N LEU A 89 2.22 -26.63 -6.91
CA LEU A 89 2.38 -25.50 -7.84
C LEU A 89 1.86 -25.84 -9.25
N VAL A 90 2.23 -27.00 -9.79
CA VAL A 90 1.78 -27.46 -11.12
C VAL A 90 0.26 -27.56 -11.18
N GLN A 91 -0.36 -28.15 -10.15
CA GLN A 91 -1.82 -28.23 -10.06
C GLN A 91 -2.47 -26.84 -10.01
N ARG A 92 -1.91 -25.91 -9.22
CA ARG A 92 -2.43 -24.54 -9.15
C ARG A 92 -2.33 -23.82 -10.49
N ILE A 93 -1.18 -23.88 -11.17
CA ILE A 93 -0.98 -23.26 -12.48
C ILE A 93 -2.00 -23.80 -13.49
N VAL A 94 -2.13 -25.13 -13.58
CA VAL A 94 -3.09 -25.77 -14.51
C VAL A 94 -4.52 -25.34 -14.21
N ASN A 95 -4.93 -25.26 -12.95
CA ASN A 95 -6.27 -24.83 -12.58
C ASN A 95 -6.53 -23.34 -12.88
N THR A 96 -5.52 -22.48 -12.72
CA THR A 96 -5.66 -21.03 -12.96
C THR A 96 -5.53 -20.61 -14.41
N ALA A 97 -4.78 -21.37 -15.22
CA ALA A 97 -4.64 -21.15 -16.66
C ALA A 97 -6.00 -21.20 -17.38
N HIS A 98 -6.96 -21.98 -16.86
CA HIS A 98 -8.30 -22.11 -17.41
C HIS A 98 -9.30 -21.04 -16.92
N SER A 99 -8.96 -20.26 -15.89
CA SER A 99 -9.89 -19.35 -15.20
C SER A 99 -9.54 -17.85 -15.28
N ARG A 100 -8.54 -17.46 -16.08
CA ARG A 100 -8.06 -16.05 -16.22
C ARG A 100 -7.74 -15.37 -14.88
N SER A 101 -7.27 -16.16 -13.90
CA SER A 101 -7.03 -15.70 -12.52
C SER A 101 -5.55 -15.80 -12.11
N MET A 102 -4.62 -15.71 -13.08
CA MET A 102 -3.19 -15.89 -12.81
C MET A 102 -2.58 -14.79 -11.91
N HIS A 103 -3.22 -13.63 -11.81
CA HIS A 103 -2.88 -12.59 -10.83
C HIS A 103 -2.98 -13.05 -9.37
N ALA A 104 -3.69 -14.16 -9.08
CA ALA A 104 -3.78 -14.73 -7.74
C ALA A 104 -2.58 -15.65 -7.39
N LEU A 105 -1.76 -16.04 -8.38
CA LEU A 105 -0.61 -16.93 -8.18
C LEU A 105 0.75 -16.27 -8.35
N ILE A 106 0.85 -15.26 -9.22
CA ILE A 106 2.12 -14.61 -9.52
C ILE A 106 2.11 -13.22 -8.89
N LEU A 107 3.03 -12.96 -7.97
CA LEU A 107 3.22 -11.61 -7.45
C LEU A 107 4.04 -10.81 -8.47
N THR A 108 3.38 -9.90 -9.17
CA THR A 108 4.04 -8.94 -10.02
C THR A 108 4.63 -7.81 -9.19
N ARG A 109 5.74 -7.23 -9.66
CA ARG A 109 6.15 -5.90 -9.27
C ARG A 109 4.96 -4.98 -9.56
N GLN A 110 4.31 -4.49 -8.52
CA GLN A 110 3.57 -3.25 -8.68
C GLN A 110 4.59 -2.25 -9.20
N GLU A 111 4.40 -1.76 -10.42
CA GLU A 111 4.93 -0.45 -10.74
C GLU A 111 4.50 0.45 -9.59
N GLU A 112 5.46 1.08 -8.92
CA GLU A 112 5.16 2.29 -8.17
C GLU A 112 4.42 3.15 -9.18
N ARG A 113 3.09 3.15 -9.12
CA ARG A 113 2.30 4.16 -9.78
C ARG A 113 2.77 5.41 -9.06
N LEU A 114 3.70 6.10 -9.71
CA LEU A 114 4.08 7.45 -9.37
C LEU A 114 2.77 8.22 -9.31
N LYS A 115 2.23 8.34 -8.10
CA LYS A 115 1.23 9.36 -7.80
C LYS A 115 1.91 10.68 -8.15
N PRO A 116 1.15 11.65 -8.69
CA PRO A 116 1.67 12.98 -8.91
C PRO A 116 2.39 13.46 -7.64
N LEU A 117 3.59 13.95 -7.90
CA LEU A 117 4.61 14.39 -6.95
C LEU A 117 4.13 15.62 -6.16
N GLU A 118 3.34 15.48 -5.10
CA GLU A 118 2.99 16.63 -4.21
C GLU A 118 2.93 16.31 -2.70
N PHE A 119 2.96 15.05 -2.26
CA PHE A 119 2.81 14.70 -0.84
C PHE A 119 3.72 13.51 -0.47
N SER A 120 4.75 13.76 0.34
CA SER A 120 5.70 12.75 0.81
C SER A 120 5.21 12.06 2.08
N LEU A 121 5.41 10.74 2.14
CA LEU A 121 5.23 9.91 3.33
C LEU A 121 6.56 9.50 3.97
N ASN A 122 7.68 9.90 3.34
CA ASN A 122 9.00 9.62 3.87
C ASN A 122 9.24 10.50 5.10
N PRO A 123 9.52 9.94 6.28
CA PRO A 123 9.68 10.75 7.48
C PRO A 123 10.96 11.60 7.46
N ASP A 124 11.92 11.28 6.58
CA ASP A 124 13.10 12.13 6.37
C ASP A 124 12.77 13.39 5.53
N ASP A 125 11.62 13.41 4.84
CA ASP A 125 11.14 14.56 4.08
C ASP A 125 10.26 15.42 4.98
N HIS A 126 10.85 16.27 5.82
CA HIS A 126 10.14 17.23 6.67
C HIS A 126 10.87 18.58 6.67
N LEU A 127 10.14 19.65 6.95
CA LEU A 127 10.70 20.97 7.19
C LEU A 127 11.68 20.89 8.35
N SER A 128 12.82 21.59 8.22
CA SER A 128 13.72 21.74 9.37
C SER A 128 13.01 22.50 10.50
N ASP A 129 13.40 22.26 11.75
CA ASP A 129 12.88 22.99 12.93
C ASP A 129 12.86 24.52 12.74
N ILE A 130 13.85 25.05 12.04
CA ILE A 130 13.97 26.50 11.78
C ILE A 130 12.89 26.96 10.79
N GLU A 131 12.61 26.17 9.77
CA GLU A 131 11.58 26.46 8.77
C GLU A 131 10.19 26.29 9.34
N LEU A 132 9.95 25.21 10.11
CA LEU A 132 8.70 24.98 10.82
C LEU A 132 8.38 26.15 11.77
N ARG A 133 9.34 26.56 12.61
CA ARG A 133 9.14 27.73 13.52
C ARG A 133 8.81 29.02 12.77
N LYS A 134 9.44 29.26 11.62
CA LYS A 134 9.13 30.43 10.78
C LYS A 134 7.72 30.35 10.23
N LEU A 135 7.33 29.18 9.72
CA LEU A 135 5.98 28.94 9.22
C LEU A 135 4.93 29.16 10.32
N LEU A 136 5.10 28.57 11.50
CA LEU A 136 4.19 28.76 12.64
C LEU A 136 4.07 30.25 13.02
N ALA A 137 5.18 30.98 13.06
CA ALA A 137 5.16 32.41 13.34
C ALA A 137 4.48 33.24 12.25
N GLU A 138 4.46 32.78 11.00
CA GLU A 138 3.72 33.41 9.90
C GLU A 138 2.22 33.08 9.97
N ILE A 139 1.86 31.82 10.28
CA ILE A 139 0.47 31.39 10.50
C ILE A 139 -0.17 32.23 11.61
N MET A 140 0.53 32.37 12.75
CA MET A 140 0.02 33.15 13.89
C MET A 140 -0.12 34.66 13.62
N LYS A 141 0.51 35.19 12.57
CA LYS A 141 0.38 36.61 12.17
C LYS A 141 -0.78 36.87 11.23
N SER A 142 -1.32 35.82 10.60
CA SER A 142 -2.46 35.95 9.71
C SER A 142 -3.75 35.92 10.50
N ASP A 143 -4.64 36.88 10.29
CA ASP A 143 -5.95 36.93 10.95
C ASP A 143 -7.03 36.18 10.15
N LYS A 144 -6.75 35.79 8.90
CA LYS A 144 -7.72 35.11 8.02
C LYS A 144 -7.40 33.63 7.89
N LYS A 145 -8.41 32.80 8.15
CA LYS A 145 -8.32 31.34 8.04
C LYS A 145 -7.93 30.86 6.64
N GLU A 146 -8.42 31.51 5.59
CA GLU A 146 -8.10 31.14 4.20
C GLU A 146 -6.63 31.42 3.88
N ASP A 147 -6.10 32.54 4.36
CA ASP A 147 -4.70 32.90 4.17
C ASP A 147 -3.77 31.94 4.95
N LYS A 148 -4.18 31.52 6.15
CA LYS A 148 -3.47 30.48 6.93
C LYS A 148 -3.46 29.15 6.16
N ALA A 149 -4.61 28.71 5.67
CA ALA A 149 -4.75 27.45 4.96
C ALA A 149 -3.91 27.42 3.66
N LEU A 150 -3.91 28.50 2.89
CA LEU A 150 -3.08 28.63 1.69
C LEU A 150 -1.59 28.63 2.04
N LEU A 151 -1.20 29.32 3.11
CA LEU A 151 0.19 29.35 3.58
C LEU A 151 0.68 27.93 3.92
N ILE A 152 -0.13 27.17 4.67
CA ILE A 152 0.13 25.77 5.02
C ILE A 152 0.27 24.93 3.75
N LYS A 153 -0.76 24.93 2.88
CA LYS A 153 -0.75 24.11 1.65
C LYS A 153 0.41 24.44 0.71
N SER A 154 0.86 25.69 0.68
CA SER A 154 1.96 26.13 -0.18
C SER A 154 3.36 25.76 0.31
N ARG A 155 3.51 25.44 1.61
CA ARG A 155 4.82 25.20 2.24
C ARG A 155 5.01 23.79 2.76
N LEU A 156 3.92 23.07 3.04
CA LEU A 156 3.99 21.71 3.55
C LEU A 156 3.92 20.70 2.41
N TYR A 157 4.85 19.75 2.43
CA TYR A 157 5.01 18.75 1.38
C TYR A 157 5.03 17.33 1.93
N SER A 158 4.95 17.13 3.25
CA SER A 158 4.90 15.80 3.85
C SER A 158 3.83 15.66 4.93
N LEU A 159 3.44 14.41 5.20
CA LEU A 159 2.49 14.08 6.26
C LEU A 159 2.95 14.61 7.63
N HIS A 160 4.22 14.40 7.96
CA HIS A 160 4.79 14.79 9.26
C HIS A 160 4.74 16.31 9.45
N ASP A 161 5.00 17.09 8.39
CA ASP A 161 4.85 18.54 8.47
C ASP A 161 3.42 18.98 8.84
N TYR A 162 2.41 18.31 8.27
CA TYR A 162 1.01 18.62 8.57
C TYR A 162 0.66 18.24 10.02
N LEU A 163 1.11 17.07 10.47
CA LEU A 163 0.90 16.64 11.86
C LEU A 163 1.57 17.61 12.84
N ASP A 164 2.80 18.02 12.58
CA ASP A 164 3.53 18.99 13.40
C ASP A 164 2.77 20.31 13.52
N VAL A 165 2.17 20.81 12.42
CA VAL A 165 1.36 22.04 12.45
C VAL A 165 0.03 21.86 13.17
N PHE A 166 -0.63 20.70 13.02
CA PHE A 166 -1.87 20.39 13.72
C PHE A 166 -1.66 20.22 15.24
N GLU A 167 -0.50 19.71 15.64
CA GLU A 167 -0.12 19.52 17.05
C GLU A 167 0.54 20.78 17.66
N SER A 168 0.81 21.83 16.89
CA SER A 168 1.52 23.03 17.36
C SER A 168 0.64 24.08 18.04
N ASP A 169 -0.65 23.80 18.28
CA ASP A 169 -1.65 24.77 18.76
C ASP A 169 -1.69 26.08 17.94
N SER A 170 -1.43 26.02 16.62
CA SER A 170 -1.37 27.22 15.76
C SER A 170 -2.68 27.52 15.00
N LEU A 171 -3.60 26.55 14.99
CA LEU A 171 -4.90 26.61 14.34
C LEU A 171 -6.01 26.40 15.37
N TYR A 172 -7.15 27.03 15.15
CA TYR A 172 -8.31 26.92 16.05
C TYR A 172 -9.63 26.86 15.27
N GLY A 173 -10.54 25.98 15.72
CA GLY A 173 -11.92 25.97 15.23
C GLY A 173 -12.03 25.79 13.71
N ASP A 174 -12.69 26.74 13.05
CA ASP A 174 -12.94 26.71 11.60
C ASP A 174 -11.68 26.91 10.74
N GLU A 175 -10.52 27.16 11.35
CA GLU A 175 -9.22 27.19 10.68
C GLU A 175 -8.77 25.81 10.22
N TYR A 176 -9.10 24.74 10.96
CA TYR A 176 -8.82 23.37 10.55
C TYR A 176 -9.62 22.99 9.30
N GLU A 177 -10.91 23.33 9.29
CA GLU A 177 -11.79 23.12 8.14
C GLU A 177 -11.24 23.81 6.89
N ALA A 178 -10.77 25.05 7.02
CA ALA A 178 -10.17 25.80 5.92
C ALA A 178 -8.95 25.08 5.31
N VAL A 179 -8.16 24.37 6.12
CA VAL A 179 -7.03 23.54 5.65
C VAL A 179 -7.54 22.28 4.94
N PHE A 180 -8.47 21.54 5.53
CA PHE A 180 -8.97 20.29 4.97
C PHE A 180 -9.73 20.47 3.65
N VAL A 181 -10.38 21.62 3.45
CA VAL A 181 -11.00 21.98 2.16
C VAL A 181 -9.97 22.01 1.02
N LEU A 182 -8.72 22.38 1.30
CA LEU A 182 -7.65 22.43 0.31
C LEU A 182 -7.02 21.06 0.02
N PHE A 183 -7.40 20.01 0.76
CA PHE A 183 -6.84 18.69 0.58
C PHE A 183 -7.53 17.93 -0.54
N GLY A 184 -6.73 17.21 -1.33
CA GLY A 184 -7.23 16.22 -2.26
C GLY A 184 -7.65 14.95 -1.54
N ASP A 185 -8.30 14.05 -2.28
CA ASP A 185 -8.77 12.78 -1.71
C ASP A 185 -7.63 11.89 -1.23
N THR A 186 -6.40 12.09 -1.72
CA THR A 186 -5.22 11.34 -1.27
C THR A 186 -4.77 11.78 0.11
N GLU A 187 -4.61 13.08 0.35
CA GLU A 187 -4.21 13.61 1.65
C GLU A 187 -5.26 13.29 2.72
N LEU A 188 -6.55 13.41 2.36
CA LEU A 188 -7.65 12.98 3.24
C LEU A 188 -7.59 11.47 3.51
N ALA A 189 -7.36 10.62 2.50
CA ALA A 189 -7.23 9.18 2.73
C ALA A 189 -6.06 8.81 3.67
N ILE A 190 -4.95 9.55 3.59
CA ILE A 190 -3.81 9.35 4.48
C ILE A 190 -4.17 9.75 5.91
N LEU A 191 -4.77 10.92 6.12
CA LEU A 191 -5.24 11.34 7.46
C LEU A 191 -6.30 10.40 8.03
N ALA A 192 -7.22 9.92 7.21
CA ALA A 192 -8.25 8.95 7.63
C ALA A 192 -7.62 7.67 8.23
N LYS A 193 -6.48 7.21 7.69
CA LYS A 193 -5.77 6.05 8.25
C LYS A 193 -5.17 6.30 9.63
N ILE A 194 -4.90 7.56 9.97
CA ILE A 194 -4.37 7.97 11.28
C ILE A 194 -5.53 8.11 12.26
N VAL A 195 -6.57 8.83 11.84
CA VAL A 195 -7.70 9.17 12.71
C VAL A 195 -8.59 7.96 13.00
N PHE A 196 -8.88 7.14 11.98
CA PHE A 196 -9.74 5.96 12.08
C PHE A 196 -8.93 4.66 12.15
N TYR A 197 -7.72 4.72 12.72
CA TYR A 197 -6.81 3.58 12.69
C TYR A 197 -7.43 2.31 13.28
N GLU A 198 -8.16 2.42 14.39
CA GLU A 198 -8.76 1.27 15.06
C GLU A 198 -10.03 0.78 14.35
N GLU A 199 -10.86 1.70 13.86
CA GLU A 199 -12.13 1.41 13.19
C GLU A 199 -11.90 0.76 11.82
N LEU A 200 -10.89 1.21 11.09
CA LEU A 200 -10.50 0.65 9.78
C LEU A 200 -9.93 -0.77 9.88
N ARG A 201 -9.59 -1.26 11.08
CA ARG A 201 -9.19 -2.67 11.29
C ARG A 201 -10.38 -3.62 11.35
N SER A 202 -11.60 -3.10 11.52
CA SER A 202 -12.81 -3.90 11.56
C SER A 202 -13.32 -4.13 10.14
N ASP A 203 -13.11 -5.33 9.60
CA ASP A 203 -13.48 -5.74 8.22
C ASP A 203 -15.00 -5.68 7.91
N PHE A 204 -15.83 -5.25 8.85
CA PHE A 204 -17.29 -5.35 8.78
C PHE A 204 -18.00 -4.02 8.49
N LEU A 205 -17.29 -2.88 8.52
CA LEU A 205 -17.90 -1.56 8.35
C LEU A 205 -17.38 -0.90 7.08
N ASP A 206 -18.29 -0.29 6.32
CA ASP A 206 -17.90 0.61 5.22
C ASP A 206 -17.40 1.93 5.80
N PHE A 207 -16.59 2.66 5.01
CA PHE A 207 -15.96 3.88 5.49
C PHE A 207 -16.98 4.98 5.84
N GLU A 208 -18.12 5.01 5.14
CA GLU A 208 -19.22 5.93 5.43
C GLU A 208 -19.81 5.70 6.82
N THR A 209 -20.01 4.44 7.23
CA THR A 209 -20.47 4.09 8.57
C THR A 209 -19.42 4.42 9.63
N ILE A 210 -18.13 4.16 9.35
CA ILE A 210 -17.03 4.52 10.27
C ILE A 210 -17.04 6.02 10.57
N VAL A 211 -17.11 6.86 9.53
CA VAL A 211 -17.14 8.32 9.68
C VAL A 211 -18.41 8.76 10.44
N SER A 212 -19.55 8.14 10.16
CA SER A 212 -20.84 8.49 10.79
C SER A 212 -20.91 8.10 12.27
N ASP A 213 -20.35 6.95 12.63
CA ASP A 213 -20.37 6.42 14.00
C ASP A 213 -19.24 6.97 14.87
N SER A 214 -18.21 7.58 14.26
CA SER A 214 -17.13 8.20 15.00
C SER A 214 -17.60 9.41 15.81
N SER A 215 -17.48 9.30 17.13
CA SER A 215 -17.58 10.42 18.05
C SER A 215 -16.21 11.07 18.19
N GLY A 216 -16.16 12.39 18.35
CA GLY A 216 -14.93 13.18 18.42
C GLY A 216 -13.81 12.58 19.27
N SER A 217 -12.58 12.96 18.93
CA SER A 217 -11.33 12.48 19.52
C SER A 217 -10.84 13.42 20.63
N ASP A 218 -9.98 12.91 21.52
CA ASP A 218 -9.30 13.72 22.56
C ASP A 218 -8.41 14.83 21.94
N ASP A 219 -7.89 14.60 20.72
CA ASP A 219 -7.14 15.59 19.95
C ASP A 219 -8.05 16.52 19.14
N ASP A 220 -7.87 17.84 19.29
CA ASP A 220 -8.72 18.89 18.71
C ASP A 220 -8.82 18.82 17.18
N TRP A 221 -7.68 18.69 16.50
CA TRP A 221 -7.62 18.60 15.04
C TRP A 221 -8.30 17.33 14.50
N ARG A 222 -8.25 16.22 15.25
CA ARG A 222 -8.89 14.95 14.85
C ARG A 222 -10.40 15.08 14.92
N SER A 223 -10.92 15.76 15.95
CA SER A 223 -12.35 16.07 16.06
C SER A 223 -12.82 16.90 14.88
N HIS A 224 -12.10 17.97 14.53
CA HIS A 224 -12.41 18.78 13.35
C HIS A 224 -12.29 18.02 12.03
N TYR A 225 -11.34 17.08 11.94
CA TYR A 225 -11.20 16.21 10.78
C TYR A 225 -12.41 15.27 10.62
N ILE A 226 -12.88 14.67 11.72
CA ILE A 226 -14.09 13.82 11.74
C ILE A 226 -15.31 14.63 11.28
N GLU A 227 -15.52 15.80 11.87
CA GLU A 227 -16.62 16.70 11.49
C GLU A 227 -16.58 17.08 10.01
N PHE A 228 -15.39 17.38 9.49
CA PHE A 228 -15.19 17.66 8.07
C PHE A 228 -15.57 16.47 7.19
N MET A 229 -15.14 15.26 7.57
CA MET A 229 -15.44 14.03 6.81
C MET A 229 -16.94 13.71 6.83
N GLN A 230 -17.64 13.96 7.95
CA GLN A 230 -19.10 13.81 8.06
C GLN A 230 -19.87 14.78 7.14
N GLY A 231 -19.26 15.92 6.80
CA GLY A 231 -19.83 16.90 5.88
C GLY A 231 -19.61 16.59 4.39
N LEU A 232 -18.80 15.58 4.05
CA LEU A 232 -18.52 15.21 2.66
C LEU A 232 -19.68 14.43 2.03
N ASP A 233 -19.84 14.57 0.71
CA ASP A 233 -20.80 13.76 -0.03
C ASP A 233 -20.36 12.29 -0.16
N ALA A 234 -21.34 11.40 -0.30
CA ALA A 234 -21.10 9.95 -0.35
C ALA A 234 -20.23 9.51 -1.55
N ASP A 235 -20.21 10.27 -2.65
CA ASP A 235 -19.37 9.92 -3.81
C ASP A 235 -17.90 10.24 -3.54
N ARG A 236 -17.62 11.36 -2.86
CA ARG A 236 -16.28 11.71 -2.39
C ARG A 236 -15.78 10.75 -1.31
N LEU A 237 -16.62 10.40 -0.33
CA LEU A 237 -16.28 9.40 0.69
C LEU A 237 -15.91 8.05 0.07
N ARG A 238 -16.68 7.57 -0.92
CA ARG A 238 -16.34 6.34 -1.68
C ARG A 238 -15.03 6.45 -2.47
N SER A 239 -14.66 7.65 -2.92
CA SER A 239 -13.38 7.88 -3.60
C SER A 239 -12.20 7.83 -2.63
N ILE A 240 -12.36 8.43 -1.46
CA ILE A 240 -11.39 8.39 -0.35
C ILE A 240 -11.23 6.95 0.16
N GLU A 241 -12.32 6.21 0.37
CA GLU A 241 -12.32 4.81 0.80
C GLU A 241 -11.50 3.91 -0.15
N LYS A 242 -11.63 4.10 -1.46
CA LYS A 242 -10.80 3.38 -2.45
C LYS A 242 -9.32 3.68 -2.25
N LEU A 243 -8.96 4.91 -1.95
CA LEU A 243 -7.57 5.32 -1.71
C LEU A 243 -7.04 4.77 -0.38
N ILE A 244 -7.83 4.78 0.69
CA ILE A 244 -7.50 4.09 1.96
C ILE A 244 -7.22 2.61 1.70
N ASN A 245 -8.03 2.01 0.81
CA ASN A 245 -7.88 0.64 0.35
C ASN A 245 -6.70 0.38 -0.60
N MET A 246 -5.97 1.42 -1.01
CA MET A 246 -4.75 1.30 -1.82
C MET A 246 -3.49 1.67 -1.05
N ILE A 247 -3.57 2.58 -0.08
CA ILE A 247 -2.43 2.97 0.77
C ILE A 247 -2.12 1.81 1.71
N ASP A 248 -0.86 1.40 1.81
CA ASP A 248 -0.44 0.38 2.78
C ASP A 248 -0.05 1.04 4.11
N TYR A 249 -0.32 0.39 5.25
CA TYR A 249 0.06 0.95 6.55
C TYR A 249 1.57 1.00 6.75
N GLU A 250 2.32 0.12 6.07
CA GLU A 250 3.79 0.12 6.11
C GLU A 250 4.43 1.35 5.45
N GLU A 251 3.68 2.04 4.57
CA GLU A 251 4.12 3.29 3.96
C GLU A 251 4.00 4.48 4.93
N ILE A 252 3.19 4.35 6.00
CA ILE A 252 3.01 5.39 7.00
C ILE A 252 3.83 5.04 8.25
N LYS A 253 5.08 5.51 8.28
CA LYS A 253 5.95 5.36 9.47
C LYS A 253 5.66 6.46 10.48
N PHE A 254 4.99 6.09 11.56
CA PHE A 254 4.92 6.88 12.78
C PHE A 254 6.16 6.54 13.61
N TYR A 255 7.03 7.53 13.85
CA TYR A 255 8.15 7.36 14.78
C TYR A 255 7.68 7.45 16.23
#